data_AF-A0AAE0G0N8-F1
#
_entry.id   AF-A0AAE0G0N8-F1
#
_cell.length_a   1.000
_cell.length_b   1.000
_cell.length_c   1.000
_cell.angle_alpha   90.00
_cell.angle_beta   90.00
_cell.angle_gamma   90.00
#
_symmetry.space_group_name_H-M   'P 1'
#
loop_
_entity.id
_entity.type
_entity.pdbx_description
1 polymer ?
#
loop_
_entity_poly.entity_id
_entity_poly.type
_entity_poly.pdbx_seq_one_letter_code
_entity_poly.pdbx_strand_id
1 'polypeptide(L)'
;MTAADCLLLPLLERTEAVVPYFFGEDALQRCQFGRVQKMLKAARSSTVFGDLASDATTLARTNVEYASPLFRPEPVAAARIDATDPELVLTHALTAASEATRDAASRLCANHEGVCRFAIRSSNLSCEDAGLSISVDLALRHVAALMLSRSAATEAPLQPIISSSAADCITSSAGLAPQTPDVLEVFALKVGVPRDMDAASARALRAYLRLFAAAIRQHT
;
A
#
# COMPACT_ATOMS: atom_id res chain seq x y z
N MET A 1 -17.87 -13.36 22.70
CA MET A 1 -16.41 -13.48 22.56
C MET A 1 -15.84 -13.64 23.96
N THR A 2 -15.15 -14.74 24.20
CA THR A 2 -14.40 -15.02 25.43
C THR A 2 -12.97 -14.48 25.30
N ALA A 3 -12.21 -14.39 26.40
CA ALA A 3 -10.81 -14.01 26.33
C ALA A 3 -9.95 -14.98 25.49
N ALA A 4 -10.30 -16.28 25.49
CA ALA A 4 -9.65 -17.28 24.66
C ALA A 4 -9.89 -17.04 23.15
N ASP A 5 -11.09 -16.57 22.77
CA ASP A 5 -11.39 -16.20 21.39
C ASP A 5 -10.49 -15.05 20.91
N CYS A 6 -10.21 -14.07 21.79
CA CYS A 6 -9.35 -12.93 21.49
C CYS A 6 -7.89 -13.32 21.21
N LEU A 7 -7.36 -14.35 21.87
CA LEU A 7 -5.98 -14.81 21.71
C LEU A 7 -5.72 -15.43 20.33
N LEU A 8 -6.76 -15.97 19.69
CA LEU A 8 -6.64 -16.60 18.37
C LEU A 8 -6.87 -15.62 17.21
N LEU A 9 -7.44 -14.44 17.47
CA LEU A 9 -7.77 -13.47 16.42
C LEU A 9 -6.57 -13.12 15.51
N PRO A 10 -5.34 -12.88 16.01
CA PRO A 10 -4.21 -12.57 15.14
C PRO A 10 -3.85 -13.72 14.18
N LEU A 11 -3.98 -14.97 14.64
CA LEU A 11 -3.72 -16.16 13.81
C LEU A 11 -4.80 -16.31 12.73
N LEU A 12 -6.05 -16.07 13.09
CA LEU A 12 -7.19 -16.19 12.18
C LEU A 12 -7.19 -15.08 11.13
N GLU A 13 -6.85 -13.86 11.52
CA GLU A 13 -6.66 -12.73 10.60
C GLU A 13 -5.52 -13.00 9.60
N ARG A 14 -4.39 -13.54 10.08
CA ARG A 14 -3.30 -13.96 9.21
C ARG A 14 -3.74 -15.04 8.23
N THR A 15 -4.51 -16.01 8.69
CA THR A 15 -5.07 -17.08 7.82
C THR A 15 -6.00 -16.48 6.76
N GLU A 16 -6.85 -15.53 7.15
CA GLU A 16 -7.79 -14.83 6.26
C GLU A 16 -7.06 -14.07 5.13
N ALA A 17 -5.89 -13.49 5.41
CA ALA A 17 -5.10 -12.77 4.41
C ALA A 17 -4.20 -13.70 3.57
N VAL A 18 -3.50 -14.63 4.20
CA VAL A 18 -2.42 -15.41 3.57
C VAL A 18 -2.95 -16.55 2.72
N VAL A 19 -4.02 -17.24 3.16
CA VAL A 19 -4.53 -18.40 2.41
C VAL A 19 -5.04 -18.00 1.03
N PRO A 20 -5.87 -16.94 0.87
CA PRO A 20 -6.24 -16.50 -0.48
C PRO A 20 -5.04 -16.07 -1.32
N TYR A 21 -4.05 -15.42 -0.70
CA TYR A 21 -2.85 -14.93 -1.40
C TYR A 21 -2.05 -16.04 -2.09
N PHE A 22 -1.93 -17.23 -1.48
CA PHE A 22 -1.16 -18.34 -2.05
C PHE A 22 -2.02 -19.41 -2.76
N PHE A 23 -3.31 -19.51 -2.44
CA PHE A 23 -4.15 -20.62 -2.89
C PHE A 23 -5.37 -20.17 -3.70
N GLY A 24 -5.50 -18.87 -3.98
CA GLY A 24 -6.58 -18.28 -4.77
C GLY A 24 -7.76 -17.80 -3.93
N GLU A 25 -8.57 -16.91 -4.51
CA GLU A 25 -9.61 -16.15 -3.82
C GLU A 25 -10.66 -17.02 -3.11
N ASP A 26 -11.02 -18.15 -3.71
CA ASP A 26 -12.01 -19.09 -3.18
C ASP A 26 -11.42 -20.14 -2.23
N ALA A 27 -10.14 -20.02 -1.86
CA ALA A 27 -9.48 -20.97 -0.95
C ALA A 27 -10.19 -21.13 0.39
N LEU A 28 -10.61 -20.02 0.99
CA LEU A 28 -11.29 -20.05 2.30
C LEU A 28 -12.72 -20.62 2.22
N GLN A 29 -13.39 -20.50 1.06
CA GLN A 29 -14.73 -21.07 0.85
C GLN A 29 -14.69 -22.59 0.87
N ARG A 30 -13.59 -23.19 0.37
CA ARG A 30 -13.36 -24.64 0.37
C ARG A 30 -13.17 -25.24 1.77
N CYS A 31 -12.86 -24.43 2.78
CA CYS A 31 -12.49 -24.89 4.13
C CYS A 31 -13.51 -24.52 5.23
N GLN A 32 -14.76 -24.18 4.87
CA GLN A 32 -15.81 -23.74 5.81
C GLN A 32 -15.41 -22.55 6.72
N PHE A 33 -14.52 -21.68 6.25
CA PHE A 33 -13.97 -20.56 7.03
C PHE A 33 -14.99 -19.44 7.34
N GLY A 34 -16.21 -19.51 6.78
CA GLY A 34 -17.23 -18.46 6.91
C GLY A 34 -17.66 -18.15 8.35
N ARG A 35 -17.60 -19.11 9.29
CA ARG A 35 -17.85 -18.83 10.71
C ARG A 35 -16.76 -17.96 11.32
N VAL A 36 -15.50 -18.23 10.96
CA VAL A 36 -14.33 -17.46 11.40
C VAL A 36 -14.38 -16.05 10.84
N GLN A 37 -14.74 -15.87 9.57
CA GLN A 37 -14.87 -14.53 8.97
C GLN A 37 -15.90 -13.68 9.69
N LYS A 38 -17.06 -14.26 10.07
CA LYS A 38 -18.08 -13.54 10.86
C LYS A 38 -17.54 -13.13 12.23
N MET A 39 -16.76 -14.01 12.88
CA MET A 39 -16.13 -13.71 14.16
C MET A 39 -15.07 -12.62 14.03
N LEU A 40 -14.19 -12.69 13.03
CA LEU A 40 -13.18 -11.66 12.74
C LEU A 40 -13.84 -10.31 12.45
N LYS A 41 -14.91 -10.30 11.65
CA LYS A 41 -15.68 -9.09 11.38
C LYS A 41 -16.26 -8.47 12.66
N ALA A 42 -16.87 -9.30 13.52
CA ALA A 42 -17.39 -8.84 14.81
C ALA A 42 -16.29 -8.35 15.76
N ALA A 43 -15.14 -9.02 15.79
CA ALA A 43 -14.00 -8.61 16.60
C ALA A 43 -13.44 -7.25 16.15
N ARG A 44 -13.29 -7.04 14.84
CA ARG A 44 -12.84 -5.77 14.27
C ARG A 44 -13.82 -4.62 14.52
N SER A 45 -15.13 -4.88 14.52
CA SER A 45 -16.13 -3.82 14.71
C SER A 45 -16.42 -3.48 16.17
N SER A 46 -16.19 -4.42 17.09
CA SER A 46 -16.77 -4.34 18.43
C SER A 46 -15.75 -4.47 19.56
N THR A 47 -14.46 -4.57 19.24
CA THR A 47 -13.39 -4.71 20.23
C THR A 47 -12.14 -3.94 19.83
N VAL A 48 -11.20 -3.78 20.77
CA VAL A 48 -9.87 -3.18 20.54
C VAL A 48 -9.04 -3.92 19.48
N PHE A 49 -9.43 -5.15 19.10
CA PHE A 49 -8.78 -5.86 18.01
C PHE A 49 -8.89 -5.10 16.69
N GLY A 50 -9.96 -4.33 16.45
CA GLY A 50 -10.10 -3.52 15.23
C GLY A 50 -8.97 -2.52 15.02
N ASP A 51 -8.49 -1.90 16.11
CA ASP A 51 -7.41 -0.91 16.06
C ASP A 51 -6.03 -1.56 15.90
N LEU A 52 -5.91 -2.84 16.27
CA LEU A 52 -4.68 -3.63 16.18
C LEU A 52 -4.61 -4.50 14.93
N ALA A 53 -5.74 -4.68 14.25
CA ALA A 53 -5.89 -5.52 13.07
C ALA A 53 -5.01 -4.99 11.93
N SER A 54 -4.25 -5.90 11.33
CA SER A 54 -3.46 -5.59 10.14
C SER A 54 -4.30 -5.77 8.88
N ASP A 55 -4.01 -5.01 7.84
CA ASP A 55 -4.68 -5.22 6.56
C ASP A 55 -4.09 -6.42 5.79
N ALA A 56 -4.85 -6.89 4.80
CA ALA A 56 -4.50 -8.08 4.04
C ALA A 56 -3.14 -7.95 3.32
N THR A 57 -2.82 -6.77 2.77
CA THR A 57 -1.52 -6.50 2.12
C THR A 57 -0.37 -6.66 3.12
N THR A 58 -0.44 -6.02 4.30
CA THR A 58 0.61 -6.10 5.32
C THR A 58 0.83 -7.54 5.77
N LEU A 59 -0.27 -8.26 6.04
CA LEU A 59 -0.21 -9.64 6.48
C LEU A 59 0.36 -10.56 5.41
N ALA A 60 -0.12 -10.46 4.18
CA ALA A 60 0.37 -11.27 3.06
C ALA A 60 1.87 -11.03 2.85
N ARG A 61 2.31 -9.77 2.70
CA ARG A 61 3.71 -9.44 2.38
C ARG A 61 4.67 -9.75 3.51
N THR A 62 4.25 -9.61 4.76
CA THR A 62 5.06 -10.07 5.91
C THR A 62 5.24 -11.59 5.90
N ASN A 63 4.22 -12.35 5.46
CA ASN A 63 4.30 -13.81 5.41
C ASN A 63 5.03 -14.36 4.20
N VAL A 64 5.10 -13.62 3.08
CA VAL A 64 5.88 -14.02 1.89
C VAL A 64 7.34 -14.29 2.25
N GLU A 65 7.93 -13.49 3.15
CA GLU A 65 9.32 -13.66 3.59
C GLU A 65 9.56 -14.98 4.36
N TYR A 66 8.52 -15.55 4.97
CA TYR A 66 8.58 -16.79 5.74
C TYR A 66 7.96 -17.99 5.04
N ALA A 67 7.32 -17.78 3.88
CA ALA A 67 6.68 -18.84 3.12
C ALA A 67 7.73 -19.80 2.55
N SER A 68 7.37 -21.08 2.42
CA SER A 68 8.20 -22.05 1.71
C SER A 68 8.47 -21.53 0.29
N PRO A 69 9.71 -21.63 -0.24
CA PRO A 69 10.03 -21.26 -1.62
C PRO A 69 9.17 -21.98 -2.68
N LEU A 70 8.52 -23.08 -2.29
CA LEU A 70 7.60 -23.84 -3.14
C LEU A 70 6.21 -23.19 -3.24
N PHE A 71 5.83 -22.33 -2.29
CA PHE A 71 4.59 -21.57 -2.35
C PHE A 71 4.83 -20.28 -3.12
N ARG A 72 4.23 -20.19 -4.30
CA ARG A 72 4.19 -18.96 -5.09
C ARG A 72 2.85 -18.28 -4.87
N PRO A 73 2.81 -16.94 -4.75
CA PRO A 73 1.56 -16.21 -4.71
C PRO A 73 0.70 -16.55 -5.93
N GLU A 74 -0.59 -16.77 -5.71
CA GLU A 74 -1.53 -16.96 -6.80
C GLU A 74 -1.72 -15.60 -7.51
N PRO A 75 -1.42 -15.46 -8.82
CA PRO A 75 -1.30 -14.16 -9.46
C PRO A 75 -2.51 -13.24 -9.31
N VAL A 76 -3.73 -13.77 -9.46
CA VAL A 76 -4.96 -12.96 -9.43
C VAL A 76 -5.25 -12.47 -8.01
N ALA A 77 -5.25 -13.39 -7.05
CA ALA A 77 -5.48 -13.08 -5.65
C ALA A 77 -4.39 -12.14 -5.09
N ALA A 78 -3.13 -12.38 -5.46
CA ALA A 78 -2.01 -11.52 -5.07
C ALA A 78 -2.18 -10.11 -5.64
N ALA A 79 -2.52 -9.97 -6.92
CA ALA A 79 -2.73 -8.66 -7.54
C ALA A 79 -3.87 -7.87 -6.87
N ARG A 80 -4.93 -8.56 -6.46
CA ARG A 80 -6.04 -7.93 -5.73
C ARG A 80 -5.66 -7.53 -4.31
N ILE A 81 -5.01 -8.42 -3.56
CA ILE A 81 -4.62 -8.18 -2.15
C ILE A 81 -3.54 -7.10 -2.07
N ASP A 82 -2.55 -7.14 -2.96
CA ASP A 82 -1.52 -6.12 -3.03
C ASP A 82 -2.05 -4.81 -3.64
N ALA A 83 -3.24 -4.85 -4.26
CA ALA A 83 -3.85 -3.78 -5.04
C ALA A 83 -2.88 -3.28 -6.12
N THR A 84 -2.43 -4.19 -6.97
CA THR A 84 -1.63 -3.88 -8.18
C THR A 84 -2.47 -3.89 -9.45
N ASP A 85 -3.74 -4.30 -9.38
CA ASP A 85 -4.72 -4.12 -10.45
C ASP A 85 -4.97 -2.62 -10.71
N PRO A 86 -4.81 -2.11 -11.96
CA PRO A 86 -4.94 -0.69 -12.25
C PRO A 86 -6.32 -0.08 -11.93
N GLU A 87 -7.41 -0.83 -12.15
CA GLU A 87 -8.77 -0.35 -11.87
C GLU A 87 -9.02 -0.25 -10.37
N LEU A 88 -8.53 -1.24 -9.61
CA LEU A 88 -8.61 -1.24 -8.15
C LEU A 88 -7.76 -0.13 -7.53
N VAL A 89 -6.54 0.08 -8.04
CA VAL A 89 -5.66 1.19 -7.64
C VAL A 89 -6.36 2.53 -7.86
N LEU A 90 -6.94 2.74 -9.04
CA LEU A 90 -7.67 3.97 -9.34
C LEU A 90 -8.87 4.14 -8.41
N THR A 91 -9.65 3.08 -8.19
CA THR A 91 -10.80 3.11 -7.28
C THR A 91 -10.39 3.44 -5.85
N HIS A 92 -9.31 2.85 -5.33
CA HIS A 92 -8.78 3.16 -4.01
C HIS A 92 -8.35 4.62 -3.89
N ALA A 93 -7.65 5.16 -4.89
CA ALA A 93 -7.31 6.56 -4.88
C ALA A 93 -8.58 7.42 -4.96
N LEU A 94 -9.55 7.06 -5.82
CA LEU A 94 -10.77 7.83 -6.05
C LEU A 94 -11.71 7.89 -4.83
N THR A 95 -11.77 6.82 -4.07
CA THR A 95 -12.66 6.65 -2.91
C THR A 95 -11.97 6.94 -1.57
N ALA A 96 -10.68 7.28 -1.59
CA ALA A 96 -9.95 7.65 -0.39
C ALA A 96 -10.58 8.88 0.28
N ALA A 97 -10.88 8.76 1.57
CA ALA A 97 -11.35 9.88 2.37
C ALA A 97 -10.26 10.96 2.49
N SER A 98 -10.64 12.23 2.45
CA SER A 98 -9.68 13.34 2.56
C SER A 98 -8.89 13.34 3.87
N GLU A 99 -9.45 12.79 4.95
CA GLU A 99 -8.72 12.66 6.23
C GLU A 99 -7.59 11.64 6.11
N ALA A 100 -7.85 10.50 5.48
CA ALA A 100 -6.86 9.45 5.23
C ALA A 100 -5.74 9.93 4.29
N THR A 101 -6.06 10.70 3.25
CA THR A 101 -5.03 11.26 2.37
C THR A 101 -4.17 12.28 3.10
N ARG A 102 -4.76 13.12 3.96
CA ARG A 102 -4.02 14.11 4.77
C ARG A 102 -3.15 13.47 5.84
N ASP A 103 -3.64 12.45 6.56
CA ASP A 103 -2.84 11.73 7.57
C ASP A 103 -1.60 11.08 6.90
N ALA A 104 -1.81 10.33 5.83
CA ALA A 104 -0.71 9.71 5.10
C ALA A 104 0.30 10.74 4.56
N ALA A 105 -0.17 11.83 3.95
CA ALA A 105 0.71 12.90 3.47
C ALA A 105 1.46 13.60 4.62
N SER A 106 0.80 13.84 5.76
CA SER A 106 1.42 14.42 6.95
C SER A 106 2.56 13.55 7.48
N ARG A 107 2.36 12.22 7.55
CA ARG A 107 3.39 11.26 7.96
C ARG A 107 4.57 11.21 7.00
N LEU A 108 4.31 11.24 5.69
CA LEU A 108 5.37 11.36 4.68
C LEU A 108 6.20 12.62 4.89
N CYS A 109 5.54 13.78 5.02
CA CYS A 109 6.22 15.06 5.22
C CYS A 109 7.03 15.11 6.51
N ALA A 110 6.50 14.55 7.60
CA ALA A 110 7.14 14.58 8.92
C ALA A 110 8.44 13.76 9.00
N ASN A 111 8.62 12.76 8.13
CA ASN A 111 9.77 11.86 8.15
C ASN A 111 10.29 11.52 6.73
N HIS A 112 10.28 12.51 5.83
CA HIS A 112 10.55 12.28 4.41
C HIS A 112 11.93 11.65 4.14
N GLU A 113 12.97 12.07 4.86
CA GLU A 113 14.32 11.52 4.73
C GLU A 113 14.38 10.04 5.16
N GLY A 114 13.76 9.70 6.29
CA GLY A 114 13.69 8.33 6.79
C GLY A 114 12.88 7.43 5.86
N VAL A 115 11.77 7.93 5.33
CA VAL A 115 10.93 7.23 4.37
C VAL A 115 11.64 7.00 3.05
N CYS A 116 12.33 8.00 2.50
CA CYS A 116 13.11 7.87 1.26
C CYS A 116 14.18 6.77 1.39
N ARG A 117 14.98 6.79 2.46
CA ARG A 117 15.97 5.74 2.74
C ARG A 117 15.32 4.37 2.92
N PHE A 118 14.17 4.30 3.57
CA PHE A 118 13.45 3.04 3.74
C PHE A 118 12.92 2.49 2.42
N ALA A 119 12.36 3.33 1.55
CA ALA A 119 11.89 2.97 0.22
C ALA A 119 13.03 2.37 -0.62
N ILE A 120 14.17 3.05 -0.69
CA ILE A 120 15.35 2.60 -1.47
C ILE A 120 15.89 1.26 -0.94
N ARG A 121 16.07 1.13 0.38
CA ARG A 121 16.54 -0.13 0.98
C ARG A 121 15.57 -1.29 0.74
N SER A 122 14.27 -1.02 0.77
CA SER A 122 13.25 -2.04 0.54
C SER A 122 13.32 -2.63 -0.87
N SER A 123 13.88 -1.90 -1.82
CA SER A 123 14.15 -2.36 -3.19
C SER A 123 15.50 -3.04 -3.36
N ASN A 124 16.23 -3.30 -2.27
CA ASN A 124 17.61 -3.82 -2.29
C ASN A 124 18.59 -2.95 -3.09
N LEU A 125 18.36 -1.64 -3.13
CA LEU A 125 19.22 -0.66 -3.77
C LEU A 125 20.07 0.09 -2.73
N SER A 126 21.19 0.66 -3.18
CA SER A 126 22.07 1.45 -2.31
C SER A 126 21.48 2.83 -2.03
N CYS A 127 21.44 3.24 -0.76
CA CYS A 127 21.11 4.61 -0.36
C CYS A 127 22.24 5.62 -0.59
N GLU A 128 23.42 5.16 -0.99
CA GLU A 128 24.57 6.03 -1.30
C GLU A 128 24.47 6.64 -2.70
N ASP A 129 23.56 6.13 -3.55
CA ASP A 129 23.24 6.77 -4.82
C ASP A 129 22.46 8.06 -4.57
N ALA A 130 23.18 9.19 -4.65
CA ALA A 130 22.62 10.51 -4.47
C ALA A 130 21.57 10.85 -5.54
N GLY A 131 21.74 10.39 -6.78
CA GLY A 131 20.80 10.65 -7.88
C GLY A 131 19.47 9.93 -7.65
N LEU A 132 19.52 8.66 -7.25
CA LEU A 132 18.33 7.90 -6.87
C LEU A 132 17.66 8.50 -5.63
N SER A 133 18.43 8.86 -4.62
CA SER A 133 17.90 9.45 -3.38
C SER A 133 17.15 10.77 -3.62
N ILE A 134 17.71 11.65 -4.46
CA ILE A 134 17.06 12.90 -4.87
C ILE A 134 15.79 12.60 -5.68
N SER A 135 15.84 11.66 -6.63
CA SER A 135 14.70 11.31 -7.48
C SER A 135 13.53 10.74 -6.66
N VAL A 136 13.81 9.84 -5.72
CA VAL A 136 12.81 9.23 -4.85
C VAL A 136 12.23 10.25 -3.86
N ASP A 137 13.06 11.09 -3.24
CA ASP A 137 12.57 12.16 -2.34
C ASP A 137 11.67 13.15 -3.09
N LEU A 138 12.07 13.58 -4.29
CA LEU A 138 11.25 14.46 -5.14
C LEU A 138 9.93 13.80 -5.52
N ALA A 139 9.96 12.54 -5.97
CA ALA A 139 8.73 11.80 -6.31
C ALA A 139 7.78 11.66 -5.10
N LEU A 140 8.31 11.37 -3.92
CA LEU A 140 7.51 11.29 -2.68
C LEU A 140 6.89 12.64 -2.30
N ARG A 141 7.59 13.76 -2.54
CA ARG A 141 7.03 15.11 -2.33
C ARG A 141 5.86 15.39 -3.29
N HIS A 142 5.98 15.01 -4.56
CA HIS A 142 4.89 15.13 -5.53
C HIS A 142 3.68 14.26 -5.13
N VAL A 143 3.92 13.02 -4.68
CA VAL A 143 2.87 12.14 -4.15
C VAL A 143 2.17 12.80 -2.95
N ALA A 144 2.92 13.33 -1.98
CA ALA A 144 2.34 14.03 -0.83
C ALA A 144 1.53 15.27 -1.26
N ALA A 145 2.04 16.07 -2.20
CA ALA A 145 1.34 17.23 -2.75
C ALA A 145 0.02 16.82 -3.43
N LEU A 146 0.02 15.76 -4.24
CA LEU A 146 -1.19 15.21 -4.89
C LEU A 146 -2.23 14.72 -3.89
N MET A 147 -1.80 14.12 -2.78
CA MET A 147 -2.70 13.67 -1.71
C MET A 147 -3.32 14.84 -0.93
N LEU A 148 -2.57 15.94 -0.76
CA LEU A 148 -3.03 17.17 -0.09
C LEU A 148 -3.91 18.05 -0.99
N SER A 149 -3.61 18.10 -2.30
CA SER A 149 -4.35 18.94 -3.26
C SER A 149 -5.72 18.36 -3.61
N ARG A 150 -5.96 17.09 -3.30
CA ARG A 150 -7.26 16.47 -3.52
C ARG A 150 -8.27 16.95 -2.48
N SER A 151 -9.11 17.89 -2.90
CA SER A 151 -10.37 18.16 -2.22
C SER A 151 -11.38 17.07 -2.54
N ALA A 152 -12.16 16.64 -1.54
CA ALA A 152 -13.30 15.73 -1.74
C ALA A 152 -14.33 16.27 -2.76
N ALA A 153 -14.30 17.58 -3.05
CA ALA A 153 -15.23 18.26 -3.95
C ALA A 153 -14.75 18.36 -5.41
N THR A 154 -13.56 17.85 -5.74
CA THR A 154 -13.02 17.99 -7.10
C THR A 154 -13.56 16.88 -8.00
N GLU A 155 -14.46 17.22 -8.93
CA GLU A 155 -14.96 16.32 -9.99
C GLU A 155 -13.91 16.05 -11.09
N ALA A 156 -12.75 16.71 -11.01
CA ALA A 156 -11.71 16.58 -12.01
C ALA A 156 -11.16 15.14 -12.07
N PRO A 157 -10.91 14.61 -13.30
CA PRO A 157 -10.35 13.28 -13.45
C PRO A 157 -8.96 13.22 -12.82
N LEU A 158 -8.72 12.20 -12.00
CA LEU A 158 -7.47 12.05 -11.24
C LEU A 158 -6.25 11.79 -12.14
N GLN A 159 -6.42 11.00 -13.20
CA GLN A 159 -5.30 10.56 -14.05
C GLN A 159 -4.55 11.73 -14.70
N PRO A 160 -5.21 12.70 -15.38
CA PRO A 160 -4.51 13.86 -15.96
C PRO A 160 -3.72 14.67 -14.92
N ILE A 161 -4.23 14.80 -13.69
CA ILE A 161 -3.54 15.53 -12.62
C ILE A 161 -2.26 14.80 -12.21
N ILE A 162 -2.33 13.47 -12.05
CA ILE A 162 -1.17 12.64 -11.71
C ILE A 162 -0.14 12.66 -12.85
N SER A 163 -0.58 12.51 -14.11
CA SER A 163 0.31 12.57 -15.28
C SER A 163 1.01 13.93 -15.39
N SER A 164 0.29 15.04 -15.21
CA SER A 164 0.90 16.38 -15.20
C SER A 164 1.95 16.50 -14.09
N SER A 165 1.63 16.05 -12.87
CA SER A 165 2.56 16.11 -11.75
C SER A 165 3.80 15.23 -11.95
N ALA A 166 3.66 14.08 -12.64
CA ALA A 166 4.79 13.22 -13.00
C ALA A 166 5.70 13.89 -14.05
N ALA A 167 5.12 14.53 -15.06
CA ALA A 167 5.88 15.32 -16.05
C ALA A 167 6.63 16.48 -15.38
N ASP A 168 5.99 17.20 -14.46
CA ASP A 168 6.61 18.28 -13.67
C ASP A 168 7.76 17.75 -12.80
N CYS A 169 7.58 16.57 -12.20
CA CYS A 169 8.63 15.92 -11.40
C CYS A 169 9.86 15.58 -12.25
N ILE A 170 9.66 14.99 -13.43
CA ILE A 170 10.75 14.60 -14.36
C ILE A 170 11.51 15.83 -14.85
N THR A 171 10.80 16.91 -15.20
CA THR A 171 11.43 18.15 -15.68
C THR A 171 12.20 18.87 -14.57
N SER A 172 11.70 18.84 -13.33
CA SER A 172 12.32 19.51 -12.18
C SER A 172 13.70 18.97 -11.80
N SER A 173 14.01 17.70 -12.11
CA SER A 173 15.30 17.06 -11.77
C SER A 173 16.23 16.85 -12.98
N ALA A 174 15.93 17.44 -14.14
CA ALA A 174 16.60 17.13 -15.41
C ALA A 174 16.57 15.63 -15.76
N GLY A 175 15.47 14.94 -15.39
CA GLY A 175 15.30 13.50 -15.47
C GLY A 175 15.30 12.84 -14.08
N LEU A 176 14.53 11.77 -13.91
CA LEU A 176 14.57 10.93 -12.71
C LEU A 176 15.48 9.73 -12.92
N ALA A 177 16.05 9.19 -11.85
CA ALA A 177 16.72 7.90 -11.90
C ALA A 177 15.75 6.82 -12.43
N PRO A 178 16.14 5.98 -13.41
CA PRO A 178 15.24 5.00 -14.05
C PRO A 178 14.56 4.03 -13.08
N GLN A 179 15.19 3.76 -11.92
CA GLN A 179 14.70 2.86 -10.89
C GLN A 179 13.61 3.49 -10.01
N THR A 180 13.36 4.79 -10.12
CA THR A 180 12.42 5.53 -9.25
C THR A 180 11.01 4.90 -9.23
N PRO A 181 10.38 4.57 -10.37
CA PRO A 181 9.05 3.95 -10.37
C PRO A 181 9.02 2.62 -9.61
N ASP A 182 10.03 1.78 -9.79
CA ASP A 182 10.12 0.48 -9.13
C ASP A 182 10.30 0.64 -7.61
N VAL A 183 11.07 1.64 -7.18
CA VAL A 183 11.20 1.97 -5.75
C VAL A 183 9.87 2.37 -5.13
N LEU A 184 9.07 3.19 -5.81
CA LEU A 184 7.75 3.61 -5.32
C LEU A 184 6.77 2.43 -5.21
N GLU A 185 6.78 1.52 -6.18
CA GLU A 185 5.91 0.34 -6.16
C GLU A 185 6.30 -0.66 -5.07
N VAL A 186 7.59 -0.91 -4.89
CA VAL A 186 8.09 -1.74 -3.78
C VAL A 186 7.76 -1.09 -2.45
N PHE A 187 7.94 0.22 -2.32
CA PHE A 187 7.59 0.95 -1.12
C PHE A 187 6.09 0.83 -0.79
N ALA A 188 5.20 0.93 -1.79
CA ALA A 188 3.77 0.72 -1.59
C ALA A 188 3.45 -0.66 -0.96
N LEU A 189 4.26 -1.69 -1.26
CA LEU A 189 4.07 -3.03 -0.69
C LEU A 189 4.63 -3.18 0.74
N LYS A 190 5.40 -2.19 1.21
CA LYS A 190 6.08 -2.19 2.51
C LYS A 190 5.48 -1.22 3.52
N VAL A 191 4.55 -0.34 3.11
CA VAL A 191 3.73 0.46 4.04
C VAL A 191 2.91 -0.49 4.91
N GLY A 192 3.14 -0.50 6.22
CA GLY A 192 2.54 -1.44 7.17
C GLY A 192 1.38 -0.88 7.98
N VAL A 193 0.36 -1.71 8.20
CA VAL A 193 -0.81 -1.43 9.06
C VAL A 193 -0.80 -2.38 10.26
N PRO A 194 -1.04 -1.91 11.51
CA PRO A 194 -1.30 -0.51 11.91
C PRO A 194 -0.02 0.27 12.27
N ARG A 195 1.17 -0.35 12.12
CA ARG A 195 2.44 0.20 12.60
C ARG A 195 2.75 1.60 12.06
N ASP A 196 2.64 1.80 10.74
CA ASP A 196 3.05 3.04 10.11
C ASP A 196 1.89 4.04 10.04
N MET A 197 0.68 3.55 9.74
CA MET A 197 -0.57 4.30 9.68
C MET A 197 -1.78 3.37 9.73
N ASP A 198 -2.98 3.94 9.82
CA ASP A 198 -4.22 3.18 9.74
C ASP A 198 -4.46 2.59 8.32
N ALA A 199 -5.43 1.67 8.22
CA ALA A 199 -5.72 0.96 6.97
C ALA A 199 -6.20 1.86 5.82
N ALA A 200 -6.95 2.93 6.10
CA ALA A 200 -7.46 3.84 5.08
C ALA A 200 -6.34 4.72 4.54
N SER A 201 -5.51 5.27 5.43
CA SER A 201 -4.34 6.09 5.13
C SER A 201 -3.31 5.29 4.33
N ALA A 202 -3.02 4.05 4.75
CA ALA A 202 -2.13 3.15 4.02
C ALA A 202 -2.66 2.85 2.62
N ARG A 203 -3.94 2.48 2.50
CA ARG A 203 -4.55 2.20 1.20
C ARG A 203 -4.47 3.39 0.24
N ALA A 204 -4.76 4.60 0.73
CA ALA A 204 -4.65 5.82 -0.04
C ALA A 204 -3.20 6.03 -0.53
N LEU A 205 -2.22 5.99 0.38
CA LEU A 205 -0.81 6.16 0.04
C LEU A 205 -0.34 5.15 -1.02
N ARG A 206 -0.62 3.86 -0.81
CA ARG A 206 -0.23 2.80 -1.75
C ARG A 206 -0.81 3.00 -3.14
N ALA A 207 -2.06 3.46 -3.23
CA ALA A 207 -2.70 3.75 -4.51
C ALA A 207 -2.02 4.93 -5.22
N TYR A 208 -1.75 6.02 -4.51
CA TYR A 208 -1.08 7.20 -5.09
C TYR A 208 0.35 6.89 -5.54
N LEU A 209 1.11 6.11 -4.76
CA LEU A 209 2.46 5.67 -5.14
C LEU A 209 2.45 4.91 -6.47
N ARG A 210 1.50 3.99 -6.66
CA ARG A 210 1.39 3.19 -7.89
C ARG A 210 0.93 4.00 -9.09
N LEU A 211 -0.08 4.87 -8.91
CA LEU A 211 -0.51 5.75 -9.98
C LEU A 211 0.62 6.69 -10.43
N PHE A 212 1.38 7.23 -9.48
CA PHE A 212 2.49 8.11 -9.78
C PHE A 212 3.65 7.36 -10.45
N ALA A 213 3.99 6.15 -9.97
CA ALA A 213 4.98 5.29 -10.61
C ALA A 213 4.60 4.94 -12.06
N ALA A 214 3.34 4.56 -12.29
CA ALA A 214 2.83 4.29 -13.63
C ALA A 214 2.89 5.53 -14.54
N ALA A 215 2.56 6.71 -14.01
CA ALA A 215 2.67 7.97 -14.75
C ALA A 215 4.12 8.31 -15.12
N ILE A 216 5.08 8.13 -14.20
CA ILE A 216 6.51 8.35 -14.53
C ILE A 216 6.93 7.46 -15.70
N ARG A 217 6.56 6.17 -15.69
CA ARG A 217 6.90 5.24 -16.79
C ARG A 217 6.30 5.59 -18.14
N GLN A 218 5.22 6.37 -18.18
CA GLN A 218 4.63 6.85 -19.44
C GLN A 218 5.41 8.03 -20.04
N HIS A 219 6.23 8.70 -19.23
CA HIS A 219 6.99 9.90 -19.62
C HIS A 219 8.50 9.65 -19.79
N THR A 220 8.99 8.47 -19.44
CA THR A 220 10.40 8.02 -19.59
C THR A 220 10.51 6.95 -20.66
#